data_AF-A0A1R3JEL7-F1
#
_entry.id   AF-A0A1R3JEL7-F1
#
_cell.length_a   1.000
_cell.length_b   1.000
_cell.length_c   1.000
_cell.angle_alpha   90.00
_cell.angle_beta   90.00
_cell.angle_gamma   90.00
#
_symmetry.space_group_name_H-M   'P 1'
#
loop_
_entity.id
_entity.type
_entity.pdbx_description
1 polymer ?
#
loop_
_entity_poly.entity_id
_entity_poly.type
_entity_poly.pdbx_seq_one_letter_code
_entity_poly.pdbx_strand_id
1 'polypeptide(L)'
;MGVSGKPAELLEIEPVLRDQVPVIRRFTGGGTVVVDCGTIFVTFICNKEAVPDLQPYPRPIMSWSGLLYSKVFQGIGDFHLRENDYVFGNHKFGGNAQSITKSRWIHHTSFLWDFDVRNMTYLKLPKRAPAYRSARGHLDFICRMKDYMPRSIFIDKTVEAASTQFSLRSFESEEIETLSETEFHPSTRLLSAEELEADVIAGR
;
A
#
# COMPACT_ATOMS: atom_id res chain seq x y z
N MET A 1 2.57 -9.39 -0.50
CA MET A 1 3.84 -9.39 0.28
C MET A 1 4.89 -8.54 -0.43
N GLY A 2 5.75 -7.81 0.29
CA GLY A 2 6.85 -7.04 -0.32
C GLY A 2 7.96 -7.93 -0.90
N VAL A 3 8.81 -7.36 -1.77
CA VAL A 3 9.81 -8.12 -2.56
C VAL A 3 10.77 -8.96 -1.72
N SER A 4 11.16 -8.45 -0.54
CA SER A 4 12.10 -9.11 0.38
C SER A 4 11.41 -9.94 1.47
N GLY A 5 10.07 -10.05 1.43
CA GLY A 5 9.29 -10.72 2.45
C GLY A 5 9.43 -12.24 2.40
N LYS A 6 9.60 -12.84 3.58
CA LYS A 6 9.58 -14.29 3.78
C LYS A 6 8.17 -14.71 4.24
N PRO A 7 7.48 -15.60 3.52
CA PRO A 7 6.16 -16.08 3.89
C PRO A 7 6.04 -16.50 5.37
N ALA A 8 6.94 -17.34 5.87
CA ALA A 8 6.89 -17.89 7.22
C ALA A 8 7.03 -16.81 8.32
N GLU A 9 7.61 -15.65 8.00
CA GLU A 9 7.74 -14.53 8.95
C GLU A 9 6.54 -13.58 8.93
N LEU A 10 5.75 -13.57 7.86
CA LEU A 10 4.74 -12.55 7.60
C LEU A 10 3.32 -13.10 7.56
N LEU A 11 3.15 -14.39 7.34
CA LEU A 11 1.87 -15.06 7.10
C LEU A 11 1.66 -16.21 8.08
N GLU A 12 0.41 -16.42 8.46
CA GLU A 12 -0.05 -17.69 9.02
C GLU A 12 -0.27 -18.66 7.86
N ILE A 13 0.71 -19.54 7.60
CA ILE A 13 0.78 -20.33 6.37
C ILE A 13 -0.31 -21.39 6.29
N GLU A 14 -0.61 -22.13 7.37
CA GLU A 14 -1.65 -23.17 7.31
C GLU A 14 -3.04 -22.58 7.01
N PRO A 15 -3.50 -21.48 7.66
CA PRO A 15 -4.74 -20.81 7.26
C PRO A 15 -4.74 -20.31 5.82
N VAL A 16 -3.64 -19.70 5.36
CA VAL A 16 -3.51 -19.18 3.99
C VAL A 16 -3.67 -20.29 2.94
N LEU A 17 -3.03 -21.44 3.15
CA LEU A 17 -3.12 -22.59 2.25
C LEU A 17 -4.51 -23.24 2.29
N ARG A 18 -5.05 -23.46 3.50
CA ARG A 18 -6.37 -24.07 3.70
C ARG A 18 -7.47 -23.26 3.01
N ASP A 19 -7.43 -21.94 3.18
CA ASP A 19 -8.46 -21.04 2.66
C ASP A 19 -8.14 -20.56 1.22
N GLN A 20 -7.07 -21.12 0.61
CA GLN A 20 -6.61 -20.87 -0.76
C GLN A 20 -6.41 -19.39 -1.08
N VAL A 21 -5.86 -18.64 -0.12
CA VAL A 21 -5.63 -17.20 -0.27
C VAL A 21 -4.43 -16.95 -1.19
N PRO A 22 -4.59 -16.27 -2.33
CA PRO A 22 -3.48 -15.99 -3.23
C PRO A 22 -2.41 -15.11 -2.58
N VAL A 23 -1.15 -15.55 -2.61
CA VAL A 23 -0.01 -14.77 -2.10
C VAL A 23 0.77 -14.18 -3.26
N ILE A 24 0.68 -12.86 -3.44
CA ILE A 24 1.41 -12.13 -4.48
C ILE A 24 2.64 -11.46 -3.86
N ARG A 25 3.83 -11.72 -4.42
CA ARG A 25 5.06 -10.98 -4.10
C ARG A 25 5.17 -9.81 -5.07
N ARG A 26 5.04 -8.58 -4.55
CA ARG A 26 5.14 -7.35 -5.34
C ARG A 26 6.58 -6.89 -5.49
N PHE A 27 6.85 -6.11 -6.53
CA PHE A 27 8.19 -5.62 -6.87
C PHE A 27 8.73 -4.53 -5.92
N THR A 28 7.86 -3.84 -5.18
CA THR A 28 8.26 -2.84 -4.18
C THR A 28 8.60 -3.49 -2.84
N GLY A 29 9.41 -2.82 -2.02
CA GLY A 29 9.70 -3.23 -0.64
C GLY A 29 8.50 -3.08 0.32
N GLY A 30 8.77 -3.24 1.61
CA GLY A 30 7.79 -3.07 2.70
C GLY A 30 7.11 -4.36 3.15
N GLY A 31 6.16 -4.22 4.08
CA GLY A 31 5.48 -5.36 4.71
C GLY A 31 4.43 -6.04 3.82
N THR A 32 3.61 -6.88 4.46
CA THR A 32 2.46 -7.54 3.82
C THR A 32 1.18 -6.76 4.09
N VAL A 33 0.33 -6.71 3.09
CA VAL A 33 -1.03 -6.16 3.17
C VAL A 33 -1.98 -7.25 2.69
N VAL A 34 -3.13 -7.32 3.35
CA VAL A 34 -4.29 -8.06 2.87
C VAL A 34 -5.02 -7.18 1.87
N VAL A 35 -5.55 -7.78 0.80
CA VAL A 35 -6.28 -7.07 -0.25
C VAL A 35 -7.63 -7.75 -0.44
N ASP A 36 -8.69 -6.98 -0.36
CA ASP A 36 -10.08 -7.40 -0.58
C ASP A 36 -10.88 -6.29 -1.29
N CYS A 37 -12.19 -6.49 -1.46
CA CYS A 37 -13.08 -5.48 -2.07
C CYS A 37 -13.17 -4.17 -1.26
N GLY A 38 -12.77 -4.20 0.01
CA GLY A 38 -12.66 -3.05 0.91
C GLY A 38 -11.29 -2.40 0.89
N THR A 39 -10.43 -2.68 -0.10
CA THR A 39 -9.12 -2.04 -0.26
C THR A 39 -9.15 -1.08 -1.45
N ILE A 40 -8.63 0.14 -1.25
CA ILE A 40 -8.43 1.10 -2.34
C ILE A 40 -6.94 1.30 -2.55
N PHE A 41 -6.50 1.26 -3.81
CA PHE A 41 -5.13 1.61 -4.17
C PHE A 41 -5.09 2.96 -4.86
N VAL A 42 -4.13 3.79 -4.45
CA VAL A 42 -3.72 4.97 -5.21
C VAL A 42 -2.24 4.82 -5.51
N THR A 43 -1.85 5.02 -6.77
CA THR A 43 -0.46 4.90 -7.19
C THR A 43 -0.06 6.14 -7.98
N PHE A 44 1.02 6.78 -7.55
CA PHE A 44 1.72 7.80 -8.32
C PHE A 44 2.89 7.13 -9.05
N ILE A 45 2.89 7.23 -10.38
CA ILE A 45 3.98 6.79 -11.25
C ILE A 45 4.53 8.03 -11.92
N CYS A 46 5.74 8.43 -11.54
CA CYS A 46 6.28 9.73 -11.89
C CYS A 46 7.67 9.61 -12.50
N ASN A 47 7.95 10.44 -13.50
CA ASN A 47 9.33 10.74 -13.86
C ASN A 47 10.00 11.46 -12.69
N LYS A 48 11.32 11.33 -12.58
CA LYS A 48 12.11 11.91 -11.49
C LYS A 48 11.87 13.42 -11.33
N GLU A 49 11.70 14.13 -12.43
CA GLU A 49 11.53 15.59 -12.49
C GLU A 49 10.05 16.03 -12.46
N ALA A 50 9.11 15.10 -12.32
CA ALA A 50 7.67 15.41 -12.40
C ALA A 50 7.17 16.29 -11.25
N VAL A 51 7.84 16.27 -10.09
CA VAL A 51 7.54 17.13 -8.95
C VAL A 51 8.75 18.04 -8.73
N PRO A 52 8.59 19.37 -8.86
CA PRO A 52 9.67 20.31 -8.63
C PRO A 52 10.33 20.14 -7.26
N ASP A 53 11.66 20.21 -7.22
CA ASP A 53 12.51 20.10 -6.02
C ASP A 53 12.40 18.79 -5.22
N LEU A 54 11.62 17.82 -5.69
CA LEU A 54 11.50 16.52 -5.04
C LEU A 54 12.71 15.64 -5.36
N GLN A 55 13.51 15.36 -4.33
CA GLN A 55 14.57 14.37 -4.45
C GLN A 55 13.96 12.96 -4.51
N PRO A 56 14.31 12.10 -5.47
CA PRO A 56 13.70 10.78 -5.66
C PRO A 56 14.25 9.77 -4.64
N TYR A 57 14.06 10.04 -3.36
CA TYR A 57 14.44 9.16 -2.25
C TYR A 57 13.21 8.83 -1.42
N PRO A 58 13.23 7.74 -0.64
CA PRO A 58 12.03 7.29 0.03
C PRO A 58 11.38 8.34 0.95
N ARG A 59 12.19 9.00 1.78
CA ARG A 59 11.71 10.01 2.74
C ARG A 59 11.11 11.25 2.06
N PRO A 60 11.78 11.93 1.12
CA PRO A 60 11.17 13.04 0.40
C PRO A 60 9.85 12.67 -0.30
N ILE A 61 9.78 11.51 -0.98
CA ILE A 61 8.54 11.07 -1.66
C ILE A 61 7.42 10.81 -0.63
N MET A 62 7.76 10.21 0.52
CA MET A 62 6.80 10.04 1.63
C MET A 62 6.33 11.38 2.17
N SER A 63 7.22 12.34 2.42
CA SER A 63 6.85 13.68 2.90
C SER A 63 5.96 14.42 1.91
N TRP A 64 6.30 14.35 0.61
CA TRP A 64 5.52 14.97 -0.46
C TRP A 64 4.09 14.41 -0.53
N SER A 65 3.96 13.07 -0.55
CA SER A 65 2.65 12.41 -0.56
C SER A 65 1.87 12.66 0.73
N GLY A 66 2.55 12.73 1.87
CA GLY A 66 1.97 13.19 3.13
C GLY A 66 1.35 14.58 3.03
N LEU A 67 2.06 15.56 2.45
CA LEU A 67 1.53 16.92 2.24
C LEU A 67 0.34 16.94 1.27
N LEU A 68 0.36 16.11 0.23
CA LEU A 68 -0.78 15.95 -0.68
C LEU A 68 -2.00 15.43 0.09
N TYR A 69 -1.85 14.34 0.85
CA TYR A 69 -2.96 13.75 1.62
C TYR A 69 -3.38 14.60 2.82
N SER A 70 -2.54 15.46 3.38
CA SER A 70 -2.96 16.45 4.38
C SER A 70 -4.06 17.37 3.85
N LYS A 71 -4.06 17.69 2.55
CA LYS A 71 -5.16 18.45 1.91
C LYS A 71 -6.41 17.58 1.77
N VAL A 72 -6.26 16.31 1.38
CA VAL A 72 -7.36 15.35 1.22
C VAL A 72 -8.10 15.13 2.55
N PHE A 73 -7.36 15.00 3.65
CA PHE A 73 -7.92 14.73 4.97
C PHE A 73 -8.07 15.98 5.85
N GLN A 74 -8.01 17.18 5.26
CA GLN A 74 -8.18 18.41 6.02
C GLN A 74 -9.56 18.43 6.70
N GLY A 75 -9.56 18.53 8.03
CA GLY A 75 -10.77 18.51 8.86
C GLY A 75 -11.40 17.13 9.04
N ILE A 76 -10.73 16.06 8.60
CA ILE A 76 -11.24 14.68 8.68
C ILE A 76 -10.26 13.82 9.45
N GLY A 77 -10.71 13.35 10.61
CA GLY A 77 -9.84 12.65 11.56
C GLY A 77 -8.64 13.50 11.97
N ASP A 78 -7.67 12.85 12.59
CA ASP A 78 -6.41 13.48 13.01
C ASP A 78 -5.26 12.96 12.13
N PHE A 79 -5.29 13.32 10.84
CA PHE A 79 -4.40 12.77 9.82
C PHE A 79 -2.93 13.09 10.10
N HIS A 80 -2.09 12.06 10.09
CA HIS A 80 -0.65 12.19 10.15
C HIS A 80 0.07 11.18 9.26
N LEU A 81 1.23 11.59 8.74
CA LEU A 81 2.24 10.66 8.25
C LEU A 81 3.12 10.21 9.44
N ARG A 82 3.17 8.91 9.71
CA ARG A 82 4.06 8.33 10.73
C ARG A 82 4.90 7.23 10.11
N GLU A 83 6.21 7.46 10.04
CA GLU A 83 7.15 6.59 9.33
C GLU A 83 6.72 6.35 7.86
N ASN A 84 6.14 5.19 7.55
CA ASN A 84 5.62 4.85 6.21
C ASN A 84 4.10 4.66 6.19
N ASP A 85 3.41 5.05 7.26
CA ASP A 85 1.98 4.83 7.45
C ASP A 85 1.21 6.15 7.44
N TYR A 86 0.01 6.11 6.87
CA TYR A 86 -0.99 7.15 7.07
C TYR A 86 -1.92 6.74 8.20
N VAL A 87 -2.12 7.64 9.15
CA VAL A 87 -2.85 7.37 10.39
C VAL A 87 -3.88 8.45 10.68
N PHE A 88 -4.98 8.06 11.32
CA PHE A 88 -5.88 8.97 12.03
C PHE A 88 -5.59 8.82 13.53
N GLY A 89 -5.01 9.86 14.13
CA GLY A 89 -4.48 9.83 15.50
C GLY A 89 -3.37 8.78 15.62
N ASN A 90 -3.68 7.65 16.26
CA ASN A 90 -2.78 6.51 16.43
C ASN A 90 -3.23 5.25 15.68
N HIS A 91 -4.22 5.34 14.79
CA HIS A 91 -4.74 4.18 14.04
C HIS A 91 -4.35 4.27 12.57
N LYS A 92 -3.65 3.26 12.09
CA LYS A 92 -3.22 3.16 10.70
C LYS A 92 -4.41 2.88 9.78
N PHE A 93 -4.48 3.60 8.68
CA PHE A 93 -5.45 3.33 7.62
C PHE A 93 -4.80 3.28 6.23
N GLY A 94 -3.57 3.77 6.07
CA GLY A 94 -2.83 3.71 4.81
C GLY A 94 -1.45 3.09 4.98
N GLY A 95 -1.09 2.14 4.12
CA GLY A 95 0.24 1.55 4.04
C GLY A 95 0.93 1.89 2.73
N ASN A 96 2.14 2.44 2.80
CA ASN A 96 2.88 2.92 1.63
C ASN A 96 4.05 2.00 1.26
N ALA A 97 4.32 1.91 -0.04
CA ALA A 97 5.54 1.31 -0.55
C ALA A 97 5.96 1.97 -1.87
N GLN A 98 7.26 1.92 -2.13
CA GLN A 98 7.89 2.67 -3.22
C GLN A 98 8.86 1.78 -4.00
N SER A 99 9.10 2.15 -5.25
CA SER A 99 10.23 1.70 -6.06
C SER A 99 10.81 2.89 -6.79
N ILE A 100 12.13 3.00 -6.80
CA ILE A 100 12.85 4.14 -7.37
C ILE A 100 13.87 3.58 -8.35
N THR A 101 13.84 4.08 -9.57
CA THR A 101 14.81 3.80 -10.62
C THR A 101 15.58 5.08 -10.95
N LYS A 102 16.51 5.01 -11.92
CA LYS A 102 17.31 6.17 -12.32
C LYS A 102 16.46 7.36 -12.81
N SER A 103 15.35 7.07 -13.50
CA SER A 103 14.54 8.09 -14.19
C SER A 103 13.12 8.21 -13.67
N ARG A 104 12.65 7.27 -12.84
CA ARG A 104 11.26 7.22 -12.37
C ARG A 104 11.17 6.78 -10.93
N TRP A 105 10.06 7.11 -10.31
CA TRP A 105 9.68 6.58 -9.02
C TRP A 105 8.20 6.22 -9.01
N ILE A 106 7.87 5.24 -8.19
CA ILE A 106 6.52 4.78 -7.94
C ILE A 106 6.28 4.90 -6.44
N HIS A 107 5.14 5.47 -6.07
CA HIS A 107 4.62 5.47 -4.71
C HIS A 107 3.19 4.96 -4.76
N HIS A 108 2.97 3.76 -4.20
CA HIS A 108 1.61 3.26 -4.02
C HIS A 108 1.21 3.29 -2.55
N THR A 109 -0.08 3.54 -2.35
CA THR A 109 -0.74 3.47 -1.06
C THR A 109 -1.85 2.46 -1.14
N SER A 110 -1.88 1.56 -0.15
CA SER A 110 -3.04 0.72 0.16
C SER A 110 -3.84 1.39 1.25
N PHE A 111 -5.09 1.73 0.94
CA PHE A 111 -6.04 2.34 1.87
C PHE A 111 -7.03 1.29 2.37
N LEU A 112 -7.12 1.18 3.68
CA LEU A 112 -8.00 0.27 4.41
C LEU A 112 -9.42 0.87 4.45
N TRP A 113 -10.19 0.65 3.38
CA TRP A 113 -11.50 1.28 3.24
C TRP A 113 -12.56 0.61 4.13
N ASP A 114 -12.86 -0.65 3.82
CA ASP A 114 -13.81 -1.49 4.57
C ASP A 114 -13.36 -2.95 4.59
N PHE A 115 -12.18 -3.19 5.13
CA PHE A 115 -11.59 -4.52 5.17
C PHE A 115 -12.40 -5.49 6.06
N ASP A 116 -12.39 -6.77 5.69
CA ASP A 116 -12.90 -7.83 6.55
C ASP A 116 -11.89 -8.15 7.66
N VAL A 117 -12.32 -8.07 8.93
CA VAL A 117 -11.46 -8.36 10.09
C VAL A 117 -10.90 -9.79 10.05
N ARG A 118 -11.65 -10.73 9.48
CA ARG A 118 -11.23 -12.15 9.40
C ARG A 118 -9.96 -12.28 8.57
N ASN A 119 -9.79 -11.46 7.54
CA ASN A 119 -8.60 -11.54 6.70
C ASN A 119 -7.32 -11.13 7.45
N MET A 120 -7.44 -10.39 8.57
CA MET A 120 -6.27 -10.02 9.38
C MET A 120 -5.68 -11.23 10.13
N THR A 121 -6.39 -12.35 10.24
CA THR A 121 -5.87 -13.58 10.87
C THR A 121 -4.85 -14.31 9.98
N TYR A 122 -4.73 -13.93 8.70
CA TYR A 122 -3.70 -14.47 7.81
C TYR A 122 -2.33 -13.83 8.02
N LEU A 123 -2.25 -12.74 8.78
CA LEU A 123 -1.02 -11.98 8.99
C LEU A 123 -0.43 -12.26 10.37
N LYS A 124 0.88 -12.48 10.39
CA LYS A 124 1.67 -12.45 11.62
C LYS A 124 1.91 -11.02 12.07
N LEU A 125 2.12 -10.85 13.38
CA LEU A 125 2.67 -9.60 13.90
C LEU A 125 4.09 -9.40 13.33
N PRO A 126 4.39 -8.25 12.71
CA PRO A 126 5.69 -8.04 12.09
C PRO A 126 6.77 -7.94 13.17
N LYS A 127 7.89 -8.67 12.98
CA LYS A 127 9.07 -8.61 13.86
C LYS A 127 9.61 -7.17 14.04
N ARG A 128 9.47 -6.35 12.99
CA ARG A 128 9.79 -4.92 13.00
C ARG A 128 8.50 -4.13 12.80
N ALA A 129 7.97 -3.60 13.90
CA ALA A 129 6.80 -2.73 13.92
C ALA A 129 7.23 -1.30 14.28
N PRO A 130 6.49 -0.27 13.79
CA PRO A 130 6.75 1.10 14.20
C PRO A 130 6.47 1.28 15.70
N ALA A 131 7.25 2.12 16.38
CA ALA A 131 7.17 2.26 17.85
C ALA A 131 5.77 2.67 18.34
N TYR A 132 5.08 3.53 17.57
CA TYR A 132 3.72 4.00 17.89
C TYR A 132 2.63 2.94 17.77
N ARG A 133 2.95 1.75 17.23
CA ARG A 133 2.05 0.59 17.32
C ARG A 133 1.82 0.20 18.77
N SER A 134 2.80 0.42 19.66
CA SER A 134 2.69 0.13 21.09
C SER A 134 2.27 -1.33 21.35
N ALA A 135 2.88 -2.26 20.61
CA ALA A 135 2.61 -3.70 20.66
C ALA A 135 1.14 -4.13 20.43
N ARG A 136 0.28 -3.22 19.93
CA ARG A 136 -1.12 -3.52 19.63
C ARG A 136 -1.28 -4.62 18.57
N GLY A 137 -2.33 -5.41 18.72
CA GLY A 137 -2.79 -6.35 17.70
C GLY A 137 -3.18 -5.64 16.40
N HIS A 138 -3.46 -6.38 15.33
CA HIS A 138 -3.82 -5.77 14.06
C HIS A 138 -5.08 -4.91 14.18
N LEU A 139 -6.14 -5.44 14.80
CA LEU A 139 -7.45 -4.76 14.90
C LEU A 139 -7.42 -3.53 15.81
N ASP A 140 -6.56 -3.52 16.84
CA ASP A 140 -6.39 -2.36 17.73
C ASP A 140 -5.48 -1.29 17.13
N PHE A 141 -4.72 -1.64 16.07
CA PHE A 141 -3.75 -0.75 15.43
C PHE A 141 -4.30 -0.07 14.19
N ILE A 142 -5.25 -0.68 13.50
CA ILE A 142 -5.78 -0.18 12.23
C ILE A 142 -7.20 0.36 12.38
N CYS A 143 -7.64 1.19 11.44
CA CYS A 143 -9.03 1.63 11.33
C CYS A 143 -9.52 1.61 9.89
N ARG A 144 -10.84 1.62 9.71
CA ARG A 144 -11.50 1.69 8.41
C ARG A 144 -11.73 3.13 8.01
N MET A 145 -11.42 3.49 6.77
CA MET A 145 -11.68 4.83 6.26
C MET A 145 -13.16 5.13 6.04
N LYS A 146 -13.99 4.10 5.78
CA LYS A 146 -15.43 4.28 5.58
C LYS A 146 -16.12 4.98 6.76
N ASP A 147 -15.55 4.84 7.96
CA ASP A 147 -16.08 5.42 9.20
C ASP A 147 -15.80 6.93 9.30
N TYR A 148 -14.93 7.46 8.42
CA TYR A 148 -14.50 8.87 8.40
C TYR A 148 -15.02 9.64 7.19
N MET A 149 -15.20 8.99 6.04
CA MET A 149 -15.67 9.65 4.82
C MET A 149 -16.23 8.65 3.78
N PRO A 150 -17.13 9.10 2.87
CA PRO A 150 -17.56 8.32 1.71
C PRO A 150 -16.45 8.16 0.65
N ARG A 151 -16.53 7.08 -0.14
CA ARG A 151 -15.49 6.72 -1.14
C ARG A 151 -15.41 7.75 -2.27
N SER A 152 -16.55 8.23 -2.73
CA SER A 152 -16.62 9.30 -3.74
C SER A 152 -15.89 10.56 -3.27
N ILE A 153 -16.17 11.00 -2.04
CA ILE A 153 -15.54 12.18 -1.44
C ILE A 153 -14.02 12.01 -1.33
N PHE A 154 -13.53 10.82 -0.96
CA PHE A 154 -12.09 10.53 -0.95
C PHE A 154 -11.48 10.69 -2.35
N ILE A 155 -12.11 10.13 -3.38
CA ILE A 155 -11.65 10.20 -4.77
C ILE A 155 -11.65 11.66 -5.24
N ASP A 156 -12.75 12.38 -5.06
CA ASP A 156 -12.92 13.78 -5.48
C ASP A 156 -11.85 14.67 -4.84
N LYS A 157 -11.66 14.54 -3.52
CA LYS A 157 -10.63 15.29 -2.79
C LYS A 157 -9.20 14.92 -3.21
N THR A 158 -8.96 13.65 -3.57
CA THR A 158 -7.65 13.22 -4.08
C THR A 158 -7.36 13.81 -5.45
N VAL A 159 -8.35 13.85 -6.35
CA VAL A 159 -8.27 14.51 -7.65
C VAL A 159 -8.05 16.02 -7.48
N GLU A 160 -8.81 16.66 -6.60
CA GLU A 160 -8.65 18.08 -6.26
C GLU A 160 -7.23 18.37 -5.75
N ALA A 161 -6.75 17.61 -4.75
CA ALA A 161 -5.41 17.79 -4.20
C ALA A 161 -4.31 17.58 -5.25
N ALA A 162 -4.43 16.56 -6.11
CA ALA A 162 -3.49 16.31 -7.20
C ALA A 162 -3.52 17.41 -8.27
N SER A 163 -4.69 17.99 -8.55
CA SER A 163 -4.84 19.07 -9.54
C SER A 163 -4.10 20.35 -9.16
N THR A 164 -3.81 20.53 -7.85
CA THR A 164 -2.97 21.65 -7.38
C THR A 164 -1.50 21.53 -7.78
N GLN A 165 -1.06 20.36 -8.26
CA GLN A 165 0.34 20.07 -8.62
C GLN A 165 0.50 19.56 -10.05
N PHE A 166 -0.54 18.98 -10.64
CA PHE A 166 -0.50 18.37 -11.96
C PHE A 166 -1.71 18.78 -12.80
N SER A 167 -1.52 18.87 -14.10
CA SER A 167 -2.63 18.89 -15.05
C SER A 167 -3.23 17.48 -15.16
N LEU A 168 -4.50 17.33 -14.84
CA LEU A 168 -5.16 16.02 -14.79
C LEU A 168 -6.04 15.79 -16.02
N ARG A 169 -6.07 14.53 -16.48
CA ARG A 169 -7.02 14.01 -17.45
C ARG A 169 -7.45 12.61 -17.00
N SER A 170 -8.75 12.34 -17.06
CA SER A 170 -9.31 11.01 -16.79
C SER A 170 -9.37 10.19 -18.09
N PHE A 171 -9.18 8.89 -17.95
CA PHE A 171 -9.27 7.91 -19.04
C PHE A 171 -9.96 6.66 -18.51
N GLU A 172 -10.72 5.99 -19.37
CA GLU A 172 -11.26 4.66 -19.06
C GLU A 172 -10.18 3.59 -19.22
N SER A 173 -10.34 2.46 -18.52
CA SER A 173 -9.32 1.40 -18.46
C SER A 173 -8.93 0.85 -19.83
N GLU A 174 -9.90 0.77 -20.75
CA GLU A 174 -9.75 0.22 -22.10
C GLU A 174 -8.77 1.05 -22.96
N GLU A 175 -8.64 2.35 -22.69
CA GLU A 175 -7.72 3.23 -23.41
C GLU A 175 -6.25 3.00 -23.01
N ILE A 176 -6.00 2.43 -21.82
CA ILE A 176 -4.65 2.19 -21.28
C ILE A 176 -3.99 0.95 -21.90
N GLU A 177 -4.76 -0.10 -22.18
CA GLU A 177 -4.24 -1.38 -22.70
C GLU A 177 -3.63 -1.24 -24.11
N THR A 178 -4.10 -0.27 -24.90
CA THR A 178 -3.62 -0.03 -26.27
C THR A 178 -2.24 0.62 -26.36
N LEU A 179 -1.64 1.02 -25.23
CA LEU A 179 -0.40 1.83 -25.20
C LEU A 179 0.90 1.01 -25.10
N SER A 180 0.85 -0.32 -25.05
CA SER A 180 2.04 -1.15 -24.79
C SER A 180 2.25 -2.26 -25.82
N GLU A 181 3.10 -1.98 -26.80
CA GLU A 181 3.64 -3.00 -27.74
C GLU A 181 4.92 -3.68 -27.21
N THR A 182 5.38 -3.31 -26.00
CA THR A 182 6.65 -3.80 -25.47
C THR A 182 6.46 -5.07 -24.62
N GLU A 183 7.31 -6.07 -24.83
CA GLU A 183 7.37 -7.26 -23.98
C GLU A 183 7.76 -6.85 -22.55
N PHE A 184 6.83 -7.04 -21.61
CA PHE A 184 7.02 -6.72 -20.19
C PHE A 184 7.05 -8.01 -19.36
N HIS A 185 8.16 -8.25 -18.67
CA HIS A 185 8.26 -9.35 -17.70
C HIS A 185 7.98 -8.82 -16.29
N PRO A 186 6.79 -9.11 -15.71
CA PRO A 186 6.45 -8.61 -14.39
C PRO A 186 7.34 -9.26 -13.33
N SER A 187 8.02 -8.43 -12.54
CA SER A 187 8.72 -8.88 -11.32
C SER A 187 7.75 -9.16 -10.17
N THR A 188 6.51 -8.70 -10.28
CA THR A 188 5.42 -9.12 -9.40
C THR A 188 4.91 -10.47 -9.84
N ARG A 189 4.82 -11.42 -8.92
CA ARG A 189 4.39 -12.78 -9.23
C ARG A 189 3.58 -13.40 -8.11
N LEU A 190 2.72 -14.34 -8.48
CA LEU A 190 2.08 -15.25 -7.55
C LEU A 190 3.13 -16.22 -6.98
N LEU A 191 2.99 -16.56 -5.70
CA LEU A 191 3.76 -17.63 -5.07
C LEU A 191 2.97 -18.94 -5.17
N SER A 192 3.66 -20.03 -5.49
CA SER A 192 3.05 -21.35 -5.50
C SER A 192 2.85 -21.89 -4.07
N ALA A 193 2.00 -22.91 -3.92
CA ALA A 193 1.82 -23.57 -2.63
C ALA A 193 3.13 -24.21 -2.14
N GLU A 194 3.90 -24.82 -3.05
CA GLU A 194 5.19 -25.43 -2.73
C GLU A 194 6.20 -24.38 -2.22
N GLU A 195 6.20 -23.16 -2.78
CA GLU A 195 7.05 -22.07 -2.29
C GLU A 195 6.65 -21.62 -0.87
N LEU A 196 5.36 -21.61 -0.54
CA LEU A 196 4.87 -21.26 0.79
C LEU A 196 5.22 -22.34 1.81
N GLU A 197 5.06 -23.62 1.45
CA GLU A 197 5.40 -24.77 2.29
C GLU A 197 6.91 -24.90 2.53
N ALA A 198 7.72 -24.71 1.48
CA ALA A 198 9.18 -24.79 1.59
C ALA A 198 9.75 -23.72 2.55
N ASP A 199 9.17 -22.52 2.59
CA ASP A 199 9.59 -21.46 3.51
C ASP A 199 9.30 -21.80 4.98
N VAL A 200 8.25 -22.59 5.26
CA VAL A 200 7.96 -23.13 6.61
C VAL A 200 9.05 -24.11 7.04
N ILE A 201 9.49 -24.98 6.13
CA ILE A 201 10.53 -25.98 6.42
C ILE A 201 11.89 -25.29 6.64
N ALA A 202 12.22 -24.30 5.82
CA ALA A 202 13.49 -23.56 5.91
C ALA A 202 13.55 -22.58 7.09
N GLY A 203 12.40 -22.21 7.67
CA GLY A 203 12.29 -21.30 8.82
C GLY A 203 12.23 -21.99 10.18
N ARG A 204 12.20 -23.33 10.22
CA ARG A 204 12.39 -24.16 11.43
C ARG A 204 13.88 -24.37 11.69
#